data_AF-A0A818WDB4-F1
#
_entry.id   AF-A0A818WDB4-F1
#
_cell.length_a   1.000
_cell.length_b   1.000
_cell.length_c   1.000
_cell.angle_alpha   90.00
_cell.angle_beta   90.00
_cell.angle_gamma   90.00
#
_symmetry.space_group_name_H-M   'P 1'
#
loop_
_entity.id
_entity.type
_entity.pdbx_description
1 polymer ?
#
loop_
_entity_poly.entity_id
_entity_poly.type
_entity_poly.pdbx_seq_one_letter_code
_entity_poly.pdbx_strand_id
1 'polypeptide(L)'
;MKLTEQNIIKLLLKTYLECIRLKTFSRYGLQQVQVDINYLYNYLWSFVNNDDRFITSLLEEIVSSTAMRCLDPILMEASVITVICEG
;
A
#
# COMPACT_ATOMS: atom_id res chain seq x y z
N MET A 1 15.39 3.31 19.04
CA MET A 1 13.99 3.74 18.84
C MET A 1 13.55 3.54 17.39
N LYS A 2 14.22 4.13 16.37
CA LYS A 2 13.90 3.92 14.94
C LYS A 2 13.78 2.46 14.46
N LEU A 3 14.65 1.56 14.93
CA LEU A 3 14.60 0.14 14.54
C LEU A 3 13.32 -0.57 15.02
N THR A 4 12.76 -0.13 16.15
CA THR A 4 11.52 -0.68 16.71
C THR A 4 10.30 -0.23 15.89
N GLU A 5 10.26 1.04 15.50
CA GLU A 5 9.19 1.61 14.66
C GLU A 5 9.11 0.94 13.29
N GLN A 6 10.25 0.74 12.63
CA GLN A 6 10.33 0.04 11.35
C GLN A 6 9.82 -1.41 11.44
N ASN A 7 10.14 -2.13 12.52
CA ASN A 7 9.66 -3.50 12.72
C ASN A 7 8.14 -3.55 12.94
N ILE A 8 7.57 -2.58 13.66
CA ILE A 8 6.11 -2.44 13.82
C ILE A 8 5.45 -2.17 12.47
N ILE A 9 6.00 -1.24 11.67
CA ILE A 9 5.49 -0.94 10.34
C ILE A 9 5.50 -2.19 9.44
N LYS A 10 6.61 -2.94 9.43
CA LYS A 10 6.70 -4.20 8.67
C LYS A 10 5.64 -5.21 9.10
N LEU A 11 5.39 -5.34 10.40
CA LEU A 11 4.36 -6.25 10.92
C LEU A 11 2.97 -5.80 10.45
N LEU A 12 2.64 -4.52 10.61
CA LEU A 12 1.34 -3.97 10.20
C LEU A 12 1.10 -4.14 8.69
N LEU A 13 2.10 -3.86 7.85
CA LEU A 13 1.97 -4.04 6.40
C LEU A 13 1.80 -5.51 6.00
N LYS A 14 2.51 -6.44 6.67
CA LYS A 14 2.30 -7.89 6.45
C LYS A 14 0.89 -8.31 6.86
N THR A 15 0.42 -7.86 8.02
CA THR A 15 -0.96 -8.15 8.47
C THR A 15 -1.99 -7.56 7.52
N TYR A 16 -1.77 -6.35 7.00
CA TYR A 16 -2.66 -5.73 6.03
C TYR A 16 -2.72 -6.53 4.73
N LEU A 17 -1.57 -6.99 4.20
CA LEU A 17 -1.52 -7.89 3.05
C LEU A 17 -2.31 -9.18 3.28
N GLU A 18 -2.20 -9.80 4.46
CA GLU A 18 -3.01 -10.97 4.80
C GLU A 18 -4.52 -10.63 4.83
N CYS A 19 -4.90 -9.47 5.34
CA CYS A 19 -6.30 -9.02 5.27
C CYS A 19 -6.79 -8.82 3.83
N ILE A 20 -5.95 -8.29 2.93
CA ILE A 20 -6.27 -8.18 1.50
C ILE A 20 -6.52 -9.57 0.90
N ARG A 21 -5.66 -10.55 1.22
CA ARG A 21 -5.76 -11.95 0.78
C ARG A 21 -7.01 -12.68 1.26
N LEU A 22 -7.80 -12.10 2.15
CA LEU A 22 -9.07 -12.68 2.64
C LEU A 22 -10.31 -11.98 2.07
N LYS A 23 -10.15 -10.89 1.31
CA LYS A 23 -11.27 -10.07 0.80
C LYS A 23 -11.41 -10.12 -0.71
N THR A 24 -12.61 -9.88 -1.24
CA THR A 24 -12.83 -9.64 -2.67
C THR A 24 -13.10 -8.17 -2.88
N PHE A 25 -12.56 -7.58 -3.95
CA PHE A 25 -12.62 -6.14 -4.19
C PHE A 25 -13.45 -5.81 -5.45
N SER A 26 -14.10 -4.65 -5.42
CA SER A 26 -14.59 -3.99 -6.63
C SER A 26 -13.49 -3.10 -7.24
N ARG A 27 -13.74 -2.55 -8.43
CA ARG A 27 -12.88 -1.55 -9.07
C ARG A 27 -12.51 -0.42 -8.10
N TYR A 28 -13.50 0.22 -7.50
CA TYR A 28 -13.26 1.34 -6.58
C TYR A 28 -12.57 0.91 -5.28
N GLY A 29 -12.75 -0.34 -4.85
CA GLY A 29 -11.98 -0.90 -3.74
C GLY A 29 -10.48 -1.02 -4.06
N LEU A 30 -10.14 -1.50 -5.26
CA LEU A 30 -8.75 -1.53 -5.73
C LEU A 30 -8.16 -0.13 -5.84
N GLN A 31 -8.90 0.79 -6.43
CA GLN A 31 -8.46 2.18 -6.62
C GLN A 31 -8.25 2.91 -5.29
N GLN A 32 -9.11 2.65 -4.29
CA GLN A 32 -8.90 3.19 -2.94
C GLN A 32 -7.63 2.63 -2.30
N VAL A 33 -7.36 1.32 -2.43
CA VAL A 33 -6.10 0.74 -1.94
C VAL A 33 -4.89 1.38 -2.61
N GLN A 34 -4.94 1.72 -3.91
CA GLN A 34 -3.85 2.45 -4.56
C GLN A 34 -3.58 3.81 -3.92
N VAL A 35 -4.64 4.57 -3.58
CA VAL A 35 -4.53 5.85 -2.89
C VAL A 35 -3.96 5.66 -1.48
N ASP A 36 -4.51 4.73 -0.70
CA ASP A 36 -4.08 4.46 0.68
C ASP A 36 -2.60 4.07 0.73
N ILE A 37 -2.15 3.22 -0.21
CA ILE A 37 -0.76 2.79 -0.29
C ILE A 37 0.19 3.91 -0.71
N ASN A 38 -0.21 4.75 -1.68
CA ASN A 38 0.60 5.90 -2.09
C ASN A 38 0.75 6.90 -0.93
N TYR A 39 -0.35 7.18 -0.23
CA TYR A 39 -0.33 7.99 0.98
C TYR A 39 0.61 7.37 2.02
N LEU A 40 0.47 6.09 2.35
CA LEU A 40 1.36 5.42 3.32
C LEU A 40 2.83 5.49 2.90
N TYR A 41 3.16 5.32 1.62
CA TYR A 41 4.53 5.45 1.13
C TYR A 41 5.14 6.82 1.47
N ASN A 42 4.40 7.90 1.22
CA ASN A 42 4.86 9.26 1.48
C ASN A 42 5.06 9.53 2.99
N TYR A 43 4.16 9.04 3.84
CA TYR A 43 4.20 9.30 5.28
C TYR A 43 5.14 8.36 6.05
N LEU A 44 5.37 7.14 5.57
CA LEU A 44 6.28 6.20 6.21
C LEU A 44 7.75 6.57 6.02
N TRP A 45 8.07 7.42 5.04
CA TRP A 45 9.45 7.81 4.70
C TRP A 45 10.24 8.39 5.89
N SER A 46 9.59 9.04 6.86
CA SER A 46 10.26 9.55 8.06
C SER A 46 10.56 8.48 9.13
N PHE A 47 9.93 7.30 9.03
CA PHE A 47 9.95 6.24 10.06
C PHE A 47 10.73 4.99 9.64
N VAL A 48 11.07 4.84 8.36
CA VAL A 48 11.79 3.67 7.83
C VAL A 48 13.14 4.08 7.24
N ASN A 49 14.10 3.15 7.19
CA ASN A 49 15.35 3.39 6.46
C ASN A 49 15.05 3.42 4.97
N ASN A 50 15.46 4.51 4.29
CA ASN A 50 15.16 4.75 2.87
C ASN A 50 15.68 3.68 1.91
N ASP A 51 16.73 2.94 2.30
CA ASP A 51 17.29 1.85 1.50
C ASP A 51 16.57 0.50 1.69
N ASP A 52 15.57 0.44 2.58
CA ASP A 52 14.83 -0.79 2.87
C ASP A 52 13.78 -1.08 1.79
N ARG A 53 14.26 -1.68 0.70
CA ARG A 53 13.43 -2.17 -0.41
C ARG A 53 12.31 -3.12 0.00
N PHE A 54 12.39 -3.71 1.20
CA PHE A 54 11.34 -4.59 1.70
C PHE A 54 10.01 -3.84 1.88
N ILE A 55 10.02 -2.61 2.38
CA ILE A 55 8.79 -1.82 2.59
C ILE A 55 8.16 -1.47 1.25
N THR A 56 8.94 -0.92 0.32
CA THR A 56 8.45 -0.58 -1.02
C THR A 56 7.88 -1.80 -1.75
N SER A 57 8.60 -2.93 -1.71
CA SER A 57 8.13 -4.18 -2.32
C SER A 57 6.84 -4.69 -1.67
N LEU A 58 6.70 -4.56 -0.35
CA LEU A 58 5.50 -4.99 0.35
C LEU A 58 4.29 -4.11 0.03
N LEU A 59 4.49 -2.80 -0.13
CA LEU A 59 3.46 -1.86 -0.57
C LEU A 59 3.00 -2.17 -2.01
N GLU A 60 3.94 -2.46 -2.92
CA GLU A 60 3.63 -2.93 -4.28
C GLU A 60 2.89 -4.27 -4.28
N GLU A 61 3.30 -5.21 -3.42
CA GLU A 61 2.66 -6.51 -3.27
C GLU A 61 1.21 -6.38 -2.77
N ILE A 62 0.92 -5.42 -1.89
CA ILE A 62 -0.46 -5.13 -1.45
C ILE A 62 -1.34 -4.69 -2.63
N VAL A 63 -0.88 -3.77 -3.47
CA VAL A 63 -1.65 -3.31 -4.63
C VAL A 63 -1.85 -4.46 -5.63
N SER A 64 -0.79 -5.21 -5.94
CA SER A 64 -0.84 -6.38 -6.83
C SER A 64 -1.80 -7.46 -6.30
N SER A 65 -1.73 -7.79 -5.01
CA SER A 65 -2.64 -8.76 -4.38
C SER A 65 -4.08 -8.28 -4.34
N THR A 66 -4.32 -6.97 -4.27
CA THR A 66 -5.67 -6.40 -4.36
C THR A 66 -6.20 -6.54 -5.78
N ALA A 67 -5.37 -6.26 -6.80
CA ALA A 67 -5.76 -6.37 -8.20
C ALA A 67 -6.11 -7.82 -8.58
N MET A 68 -5.33 -8.80 -8.13
CA MET A 68 -5.63 -10.24 -8.32
C MET A 68 -6.95 -10.69 -7.70
N ARG A 69 -7.47 -9.92 -6.74
CA ARG A 69 -8.71 -10.23 -6.01
C ARG A 69 -9.84 -9.25 -6.32
N CYS A 70 -9.64 -8.41 -7.33
CA CYS A 70 -10.62 -7.47 -7.81
C CYS A 70 -11.44 -8.11 -8.93
N LEU A 71 -12.77 -7.97 -8.86
CA LEU A 71 -13.67 -8.49 -9.90
C LEU A 71 -13.54 -7.75 -11.23
N ASP A 72 -13.01 -6.52 -11.19
CA ASP A 72 -12.86 -5.63 -12.35
C ASP A 72 -11.61 -4.75 -12.14
N PRO A 73 -10.41 -5.31 -12.39
CA PRO A 73 -9.13 -4.73 -11.99
C PRO A 73 -8.70 -3.59 -12.92
N ILE A 74 -9.37 -2.44 -12.82
CA ILE A 74 -8.96 -1.20 -13.49
C ILE A 74 -8.25 -0.30 -12.49
N LEU A 75 -6.95 -0.11 -12.71
CA LEU A 75 -6.12 0.78 -11.90
C LEU A 75 -6.52 2.24 -12.12
N MET A 76 -6.45 3.03 -11.04
CA MET A 76 -6.48 4.48 -11.10
C MET A 76 -5.18 4.98 -11.74
N GLU A 77 -5.28 6.02 -12.56
CA GLU A 77 -4.10 6.69 -13.12
C GLU A 77 -3.24 7.30 -12.01
N ALA A 78 -1.92 7.19 -12.17
CA ALA A 78 -0.96 7.69 -11.19
C ALA A 78 -1.11 9.20 -10.93
N SER A 79 -1.40 9.99 -11.97
CA SER A 79 -1.64 11.43 -11.86
C SER A 79 -2.81 11.77 -10.92
N VAL A 80 -3.89 10.99 -10.99
CA VAL A 80 -5.07 11.17 -10.13
C VAL A 80 -4.73 10.81 -8.69
N ILE A 81 -3.99 9.72 -8.47
CA ILE A 81 -3.52 9.31 -7.13
C ILE A 81 -2.65 10.42 -6.52
N THR A 82 -1.69 10.94 -7.28
CA THR A 82 -0.80 12.03 -6.83
C THR A 82 -1.61 13.25 -6.41
N VAL A 83 -2.57 13.71 -7.23
CA VAL A 83 -3.43 14.84 -6.88
C VAL A 83 -4.22 14.59 -5.60
N ILE A 84 -4.74 13.37 -5.38
CA ILE A 84 -5.48 13.02 -4.17
C ILE A 84 -4.57 13.00 -2.93
N CYS A 85 -3.34 12.51 -3.06
CA CYS A 85 -2.41 12.40 -1.94
C CYS A 85 -1.70 13.73 -1.59
N GLU A 86 -1.67 14.70 -2.51
CA GLU A 86 -1.04 16.02 -2.33
C GLU A 86 -2.02 17.14 -1.95
N GLY A 87 -3.32 16.96 -2.17
CA GLY A 87 -4.39 17.92 -1.86
C GLY A 87 -4.76 17.96 -0.38
#